data_AF-A0A1Q8ZGW3-F1
#
_entry.id   AF-A0A1Q8ZGW3-F1
#
_cell.length_a   1.000
_cell.length_b   1.000
_cell.length_c   1.000
_cell.angle_alpha   90.00
_cell.angle_beta   90.00
_cell.angle_gamma   90.00
#
_symmetry.space_group_name_H-M   'P 1'
#
loop_
_entity.id
_entity.type
_entity.pdbx_description
1 polymer ?
#
loop_
_entity_poly.entity_id
_entity_poly.type
_entity_poly.pdbx_seq_one_letter_code
_entity_poly.pdbx_strand_id
1 'polypeptide(L)' 'MSTQPITRELEAGTYWVCTCGRSQNYPFCDGSHKGSGLQPRSMELAEAQSVEFPPASSLNPENPEGNG' A
#
# COMPACT_ATOMS: atom_id res chain seq x y z
N MET A 1 -16.95 -2.05 -5.35
CA MET A 1 -15.50 -1.89 -5.06
C MET A 1 -15.26 -2.52 -3.70
N SER A 2 -14.31 -3.45 -3.55
CA SER A 2 -14.11 -4.18 -2.30
C SER A 2 -13.68 -3.23 -1.18
N THR A 3 -14.55 -3.08 -0.18
CA THR A 3 -14.35 -2.28 1.03
C THR A 3 -13.67 -3.06 2.16
N GLN A 4 -13.20 -4.26 1.88
CA GLN A 4 -12.61 -5.16 2.88
C GLN A 4 -11.08 -5.05 2.86
N PRO A 5 -10.44 -5.14 4.04
CA PRO A 5 -8.99 -5.21 4.12
C PRO A 5 -8.47 -6.43 3.35
N ILE A 6 -7.24 -6.33 2.86
CA ILE A 6 -6.57 -7.39 2.12
C ILE A 6 -5.42 -7.91 2.96
N THR A 7 -5.49 -9.16 3.36
CA THR A 7 -4.38 -9.85 4.04
C THR A 7 -3.39 -10.38 3.01
N ARG A 8 -2.08 -10.20 3.27
CA ARG A 8 -0.99 -10.81 2.50
C ARG A 8 0.02 -11.42 3.42
N GLU A 9 0.44 -12.64 3.10
CA GLU A 9 1.58 -13.31 3.72
C GLU A 9 2.84 -12.82 3.02
N LEU A 10 3.77 -12.26 3.80
CA LEU A 10 5.02 -11.68 3.31
C LEU A 10 6.19 -12.27 4.09
N GLU A 11 7.32 -12.43 3.41
CA GLU A 11 8.57 -12.87 4.00
C GLU A 11 9.33 -11.69 4.61
N ALA A 12 10.44 -11.98 5.31
CA ALA A 12 11.37 -10.94 5.73
C ALA A 12 11.89 -10.17 4.51
N GLY A 13 11.84 -8.84 4.57
CA GLY A 13 12.33 -7.99 3.49
C GLY A 13 11.71 -6.61 3.45
N THR A 14 12.17 -5.83 2.47
CA THR A 14 11.68 -4.47 2.21
C THR A 14 10.63 -4.48 1.10
N TYR A 15 9.47 -3.93 1.40
CA TYR A 15 8.34 -3.82 0.48
C TYR A 15 7.98 -2.36 0.24
N TRP A 16 7.57 -2.04 -0.98
CA TRP A 16 7.05 -0.73 -1.35
C TRP A 16 5.53 -0.78 -1.42
N VAL A 17 4.87 -0.16 -0.46
CA VAL A 17 3.41 -0.14 -0.33
C VAL A 17 2.84 1.02 -1.13
N CYS A 18 1.81 0.73 -1.92
CA CYS A 18 1.10 1.72 -2.70
C CYS A 18 0.25 2.61 -1.79
N THR A 19 0.44 3.92 -1.91
CA THR A 19 -0.36 4.96 -1.24
C THR A 19 -1.15 5.80 -2.24
N CYS A 20 -0.89 5.65 -3.53
CA CYS A 20 -1.47 6.51 -4.58
C CYS A 20 -2.82 6.03 -5.12
N GLY A 21 -3.27 4.83 -4.75
CA GLY A 21 -4.53 4.23 -5.23
C GLY A 21 -4.56 3.83 -6.73
N ARG A 22 -3.45 4.00 -7.47
CA ARG A 22 -3.36 3.73 -8.92
C ARG A 22 -2.72 2.38 -9.27
N SER A 23 -2.13 1.68 -8.31
CA SER A 23 -1.41 0.44 -8.58
C SER A 23 -2.37 -0.68 -8.99
N GLN A 24 -2.04 -1.38 -10.07
CA GLN A 24 -2.73 -2.61 -10.47
C GLN A 24 -2.30 -3.81 -9.63
N ASN A 25 -1.15 -3.70 -8.94
CA ASN A 25 -0.62 -4.71 -8.04
C ASN A 25 -0.84 -4.34 -6.56
N TYR A 26 -1.98 -3.71 -6.24
CA TYR A 26 -2.33 -3.37 -4.87
C TYR A 26 -2.28 -4.62 -3.96
N PRO A 27 -1.63 -4.57 -2.78
CA PRO A 27 -1.21 -3.39 -2.00
C PRO A 27 0.17 -2.82 -2.33
N PHE A 28 0.91 -3.41 -3.27
CA PHE A 28 2.28 -3.01 -3.58
C PHE A 28 2.34 -1.94 -4.68
N CYS A 29 3.42 -1.18 -4.68
CA CYS A 29 3.70 -0.21 -5.71
C CYS A 29 4.19 -0.91 -7.00
N ASP A 30 3.55 -0.59 -8.11
CA ASP A 30 3.90 -1.04 -9.47
C ASP A 30 4.53 0.07 -10.33
N GLY A 31 4.67 1.28 -9.77
CA GLY A 31 5.17 2.47 -10.48
C GLY A 31 4.09 3.38 -11.07
N SER A 32 2.81 3.02 -10.95
CA SER A 32 1.68 3.84 -11.42
C SER A 32 1.51 5.18 -10.68
N HIS A 33 2.31 5.43 -9.64
CA HIS A 33 2.34 6.70 -8.92
C HIS A 33 3.04 7.84 -9.68
N LYS A 34 3.82 7.53 -10.72
CA LYS A 34 4.57 8.56 -11.48
C LYS A 34 3.63 9.63 -12.03
N GLY A 35 4.02 10.89 -11.88
CA GLY A 35 3.23 12.06 -12.31
C GLY A 35 2.10 12.47 -11.36
N SER A 36 1.87 11.74 -10.25
CA SER A 36 0.85 12.11 -9.27
C SER A 36 1.34 12.97 -8.10
N GLY A 37 2.66 13.15 -7.96
CA GLY A 37 3.27 13.77 -6.78
C GLY A 37 3.29 12.89 -5.53
N LEU A 38 2.63 11.72 -5.56
CA LEU A 38 2.60 10.75 -4.46
C LEU A 38 3.74 9.75 -4.59
N GLN A 39 4.23 9.29 -3.44
CA GLN A 39 5.32 8.32 -3.35
C GLN A 39 4.88 7.08 -2.56
N PRO A 40 5.34 5.88 -2.94
CA PRO A 40 5.08 4.67 -2.16
C PRO A 40 5.80 4.73 -0.81
N ARG A 41 5.27 4.00 0.18
CA ARG A 41 5.86 3.90 1.51
C ARG A 41 6.73 2.64 1.60
N SER A 42 7.95 2.76 2.10
CA SER A 42 8.76 1.59 2.46
C SER A 42 8.25 0.96 3.74
N MET A 43 8.10 -0.36 3.72
CA MET A 43 7.80 -1.19 4.87
C MET A 43 8.86 -2.27 4.97
N GLU A 44 9.52 -2.40 6.12
CA GLU A 44 10.51 -3.43 6.37
C GLU A 44 9.94 -4.47 7.33
N LEU A 45 10.06 -5.74 6.97
CA LEU A 45 9.65 -6.89 7.77
C LEU A 45 10.88 -7.65 8.21
N ALA A 46 11.06 -7.82 9.51
CA ALA A 46 12.18 -8.57 10.07
C ALA A 46 12.04 -10.08 9.87
N GLU A 47 10.80 -10.57 9.75
CA GLU A 47 10.44 -11.98 9.61
C GLU A 47 9.16 -12.14 8.80
N ALA A 48 8.83 -13.38 8.43
CA ALA A 48 7.63 -13.67 7.67
C ALA A 48 6.37 -13.47 8.52
N GLN A 49 5.42 -12.67 8.04
CA GLN A 49 4.17 -12.39 8.75
C GLN A 49 3.00 -12.07 7.81
N SER A 50 1.79 -12.28 8.32
CA SER A 50 0.55 -11.87 7.66
C SER A 50 0.27 -10.41 7.94
N VAL A 51 0.35 -9.56 6.92
CA VAL A 51 0.10 -8.13 7.01
C VAL A 51 -1.27 -7.81 6.41
N GLU A 52 -2.08 -7.07 7.15
CA GLU A 52 -3.35 -6.54 6.68
C GLU A 52 -3.14 -5.16 6.06
N PHE A 53 -3.59 -5.01 4.82
CA PHE A 53 -3.59 -3.74 4.11
C PHE A 53 -5.02 -3.18 4.05
N PRO A 54 -5.19 -1.85 4.16
CA PRO A 54 -6.51 -1.25 3.96
C PRO A 54 -7.02 -1.57 2.54
N PRO A 55 -8.33 -1.50 2.27
CA PRO A 55 -8.81 -1.56 0.89
C PRO A 55 -8.27 -0.35 0.11
N ALA A 56 -8.02 -0.52 -1.19
CA ALA A 56 -7.59 0.58 -2.06
C ALA A 56 -8.58 1.76 -2.03
N SER A 57 -9.88 1.50 -1.81
CA SER A 57 -10.92 2.51 -1.64
C SER A 57 -10.78 3.36 -0.37
N SER A 58 -10.01 2.91 0.62
CA SER A 58 -9.69 3.70 1.83
C SER A 58 -8.45 4.57 1.65
N LEU A 59 -7.72 4.47 0.54
CA LEU A 59 -6.59 5.35 0.27
C LEU A 59 -7.09 6.71 -0.16
N ASN A 60 -6.67 7.75 0.56
CA ASN A 60 -6.96 9.12 0.21
C ASN A 60 -5.71 9.79 -0.38
N PRO A 61 -5.63 10.02 -1.70
CA PRO A 61 -4.45 10.60 -2.33
C PRO A 61 -4.15 12.04 -1.88
N GLU A 62 -5.12 12.75 -1.32
CA GLU A 62 -4.97 14.09 -0.73
C GLU A 62 -4.53 14.07 0.75
N ASN A 63 -4.61 12.93 1.44
CA ASN A 63 -4.09 12.74 2.81
C ASN A 63 -3.49 11.31 2.94
N PRO A 64 -2.27 11.09 2.42
CA PRO A 64 -1.64 9.77 2.39
C PRO A 64 -1.22 9.26 3.78
N GLU A 65 -1.26 10.12 4.80
CA GLU A 65 -0.84 9.81 6.18
C GLU A 65 -2.03 9.43 7.08
N GLY A 66 -3.27 9.70 6.67
CA GLY A 66 -4.45 9.34 7.43
C GLY A 66 -4.37 9.78 8.89
N ASN A 67 -3.99 11.04 9.17
CA ASN A 67 -4.28 11.64 10.48
C ASN A 67 -5.55 12.49 10.34
N GLY A 68 -6.61 12.03 10.99
CA GLY A 68 -7.87 12.72 11.19
C GLY A 68 -8.36 12.40 12.59
#